data_AF-A0A6P1AJD6-F1
#
_entry.id   AF-A0A6P1AJD6-F1
#
_cell.length_a   1.000
_cell.length_b   1.000
_cell.length_c   1.000
_cell.angle_alpha   90.00
_cell.angle_beta   90.00
_cell.angle_gamma   90.00
#
_symmetry.space_group_name_H-M   'P 1'
#
loop_
_entity.id
_entity.type
_entity.pdbx_description
1 polymer ?
#
loop_
_entity_poly.entity_id
_entity_poly.type
_entity_poly.pdbx_seq_one_letter_code
_entity_poly.pdbx_strand_id
1 'polypeptide(L)'
;MPELEKKTKTIHLRYRPSELEHLDACAEAVGLTRSAYIRRKLQGLPVRPTLCPPVNWKTYKELGDLAAELRAIGNNINQIAKGINTANQLEKPIQYNLPEPKSLSELAEQINLTISLINSNRLEIIGVKETDEKG
;
A
#
# COMPACT_ATOMS: atom_id res chain seq x y z
N MET A 1 23.84 -18.60 -8.45
CA MET A 1 23.49 -17.22 -8.80
C MET A 1 24.54 -16.76 -9.80
N PRO A 2 24.20 -16.51 -11.08
CA PRO A 2 25.17 -15.97 -12.02
C PRO A 2 25.57 -14.55 -11.56
N GLU A 3 26.86 -14.26 -11.62
CA GLU A 3 27.44 -12.97 -11.23
C GLU A 3 26.92 -11.86 -12.16
N LEU A 4 26.33 -10.80 -11.61
CA LEU A 4 25.85 -9.68 -12.42
C LEU A 4 27.05 -8.94 -13.02
N GLU A 5 27.20 -9.03 -14.34
CA GLU A 5 28.24 -8.33 -15.08
C GLU A 5 28.11 -6.80 -14.90
N LYS A 6 29.19 -6.16 -14.46
CA LYS A 6 29.23 -4.70 -14.25
C LYS A 6 29.21 -3.98 -15.60
N LYS A 7 28.41 -2.91 -15.70
CA LYS A 7 28.33 -2.06 -16.90
C LYS A 7 29.60 -1.21 -17.03
N THR A 8 30.56 -1.64 -17.84
CA THR A 8 31.86 -0.96 -18.03
C THR A 8 31.99 -0.23 -19.37
N LYS A 9 31.09 -0.49 -20.34
CA LYS A 9 31.14 0.09 -21.69
C LYS A 9 30.20 1.29 -21.82
N THR A 10 30.65 2.33 -22.54
CA THR A 10 29.93 3.59 -22.77
C THR A 10 29.70 3.82 -24.26
N ILE A 11 28.57 4.41 -24.61
CA ILE A 11 28.24 4.84 -25.99
C ILE A 11 28.06 6.36 -25.96
N HIS A 12 28.71 7.07 -26.88
CA HIS A 12 28.55 8.52 -27.06
C HIS A 12 27.63 8.80 -28.25
N LEU A 13 26.55 9.52 -28.00
CA LEU A 13 25.55 9.93 -28.99
C LEU A 13 25.38 11.44 -28.91
N ARG A 14 25.26 12.09 -30.08
CA ARG A 14 24.94 13.52 -30.16
C ARG A 14 23.45 13.67 -30.42
N TYR A 15 22.80 14.49 -29.60
CA TYR A 15 21.38 14.83 -29.71
C TYR A 15 21.23 16.34 -29.91
N ARG A 16 20.16 16.74 -30.58
CA ARG A 16 19.67 18.12 -30.49
C ARG A 16 19.11 18.37 -29.09
N PRO A 17 19.11 19.61 -28.59
CA PRO A 17 18.55 19.92 -27.26
C PRO A 17 17.10 19.43 -27.09
N SER A 18 16.25 19.68 -28.09
CA SER A 18 14.84 19.26 -28.08
C SER A 18 14.64 17.75 -28.06
N GLU A 19 15.51 16.99 -28.73
CA GLU A 19 15.47 15.52 -28.72
C GLU A 19 15.83 14.99 -27.33
N LEU A 20 16.79 15.62 -26.67
CA LEU A 20 17.24 15.23 -25.34
C LEU A 20 16.16 15.49 -24.28
N GLU A 21 15.53 16.67 -24.33
CA GLU A 21 14.40 17.04 -23.46
C GLU A 21 13.20 16.09 -23.65
N HIS A 22 12.86 15.77 -24.91
CA HIS A 22 11.80 14.80 -25.19
C HIS A 22 12.11 13.42 -24.61
N LEU A 23 13.38 13.01 -24.66
CA LEU A 23 13.83 11.73 -24.14
C LEU A 23 13.80 11.69 -22.61
N ASP A 24 14.09 12.81 -21.94
CA ASP A 24 13.93 12.96 -20.50
C ASP A 24 12.48 12.87 -20.07
N ALA A 25 11.59 13.61 -20.72
CA ALA A 25 10.15 13.56 -20.43
C ALA A 25 9.59 12.15 -20.61
N CYS A 26 10.01 11.45 -21.68
CA CYS A 26 9.65 10.05 -21.92
C CYS A 26 10.15 9.10 -20.83
N ALA A 27 11.35 9.33 -20.28
CA ALA A 27 11.94 8.52 -19.22
C ALA A 27 11.27 8.77 -17.87
N GLU A 28 10.97 10.03 -17.58
CA GLU A 28 10.29 10.47 -16.36
C GLU A 28 8.86 9.94 -16.27
N ALA A 29 8.10 10.00 -17.38
CA ALA A 29 6.74 9.46 -17.47
C ALA A 29 6.63 7.97 -17.10
N VAL A 30 7.74 7.23 -17.18
CA VAL A 30 7.80 5.80 -16.84
C VAL A 30 8.63 5.51 -15.59
N GLY A 31 9.12 6.53 -14.88
CA GLY A 31 9.91 6.37 -13.66
C GLY A 31 11.30 5.76 -13.89
N LEU A 32 11.89 5.97 -15.07
CA LEU A 32 13.23 5.45 -15.41
C LEU A 32 14.24 6.58 -15.58
N THR A 33 15.51 6.28 -15.28
CA THR A 33 16.60 7.18 -15.71
C THR A 33 16.72 7.14 -17.23
N ARG A 34 17.17 8.24 -17.85
CA ARG A 34 17.42 8.34 -19.29
C ARG A 34 18.17 7.12 -19.85
N SER A 35 19.25 6.71 -19.18
CA SER A 35 20.06 5.56 -19.61
C SER A 35 19.33 4.21 -19.49
N ALA A 36 18.43 4.05 -18.51
CA ALA A 36 17.61 2.86 -18.36
C ALA A 36 16.50 2.82 -19.40
N TYR A 37 15.89 3.97 -19.71
CA TYR A 37 14.89 4.14 -20.76
C TYR A 37 15.45 3.76 -22.14
N ILE A 38 16.58 4.38 -22.55
CA ILE A 38 17.24 4.11 -23.83
C ILE A 38 17.59 2.63 -23.95
N ARG A 39 18.21 2.07 -22.91
CA ARG A 39 18.64 0.66 -22.93
C ARG A 39 17.45 -0.28 -23.09
N ARG A 40 16.34 -0.05 -22.38
CA ARG A 40 15.12 -0.87 -22.54
C ARG A 40 14.56 -0.76 -23.95
N LYS A 41 14.47 0.45 -24.50
CA LYS A 41 14.00 0.67 -25.88
C LYS A 41 14.87 -0.04 -26.91
N LEU A 42 16.20 0.07 -26.81
CA LEU A 42 17.14 -0.60 -27.71
C LEU A 42 17.11 -2.12 -27.60
N GLN A 43 16.81 -2.66 -26.41
CA GLN A 43 16.71 -4.11 -26.17
C GLN A 43 15.31 -4.67 -26.51
N GLY A 44 14.37 -3.85 -27.00
CA GLY A 44 12.99 -4.27 -27.24
C GLY A 44 12.23 -4.64 -25.97
N LEU A 45 12.73 -4.26 -24.79
CA LEU A 45 12.09 -4.56 -23.52
C LEU A 45 10.88 -3.65 -23.31
N PRO A 46 9.81 -4.16 -22.68
CA PRO A 46 8.63 -3.36 -22.40
C PRO A 46 8.99 -2.17 -21.51
N VAL A 47 8.61 -0.97 -21.96
CA VAL A 47 8.70 0.27 -21.19
C VAL A 47 7.28 0.58 -20.74
N ARG A 48 6.92 0.09 -19.56
CA ARG A 48 5.61 0.35 -18.95
C ARG A 48 5.73 1.49 -17.95
N PRO A 49 4.71 2.34 -17.82
CA PRO A 49 4.66 3.31 -16.74
C PRO A 49 4.79 2.57 -15.41
N THR A 50 5.64 3.07 -14.53
CA THR A 50 5.74 2.53 -13.18
C THR A 50 4.42 2.85 -12.48
N LEU A 51 3.57 1.83 -12.33
CA LEU A 51 2.28 1.93 -11.63
C LEU A 51 2.45 2.08 -10.10
N CYS A 52 3.68 1.96 -9.59
CA CYS A 52 4.00 2.22 -8.20
C CYS A 52 4.52 3.66 -8.08
N PRO A 53 3.77 4.59 -7.45
CA PRO A 53 4.33 5.88 -7.09
C PRO A 53 5.61 5.71 -6.26
N PRO A 54 6.54 6.69 -6.28
CA PRO A 54 7.68 6.69 -5.37
C PRO A 54 7.16 6.46 -3.96
N VAL A 55 7.79 5.55 -3.20
CA VAL A 55 7.33 5.11 -1.88
C VAL A 55 6.93 6.32 -1.05
N ASN A 56 5.62 6.54 -0.93
CA ASN A 56 5.11 7.64 -0.13
C ASN A 56 5.28 7.22 1.32
N TRP A 57 6.29 7.77 1.99
CA TRP A 57 6.61 7.43 3.37
C TRP A 57 5.44 7.69 4.33
N LYS A 58 4.58 8.67 4.00
CA LYS A 58 3.34 8.92 4.72
C LYS A 58 2.38 7.74 4.58
N THR A 59 2.14 7.27 3.36
CA THR A 59 1.29 6.10 3.08
C THR A 59 1.86 4.83 3.70
N TYR A 60 3.18 4.64 3.68
CA TYR A 60 3.83 3.50 4.34
C TYR A 60 3.60 3.53 5.86
N LYS A 61 3.72 4.71 6.48
CA LYS A 61 3.44 4.90 7.90
C LYS A 61 1.97 4.64 8.23
N GLU A 62 1.05 5.18 7.43
CA GLU A 62 -0.40 4.97 7.60
C GLU A 62 -0.79 3.49 7.49
N LEU A 63 -0.18 2.73 6.55
CA LEU A 63 -0.35 1.27 6.49
C LEU A 63 0.20 0.57 7.73
N GLY A 64 1.32 1.04 8.28
CA GLY A 64 1.92 0.51 9.50
C GLY A 64 1.05 0.72 10.74
N ASP A 65 0.51 1.93 10.88
CA ASP A 65 -0.41 2.30 11.97
C ASP A 65 -1.69 1.44 11.90
N LEU A 66 -2.24 1.26 10.69
CA LEU A 66 -3.40 0.40 10.46
C LEU A 66 -3.13 -1.07 10.76
N ALA A 67 -1.95 -1.58 10.40
CA ALA A 67 -1.55 -2.94 10.76
C ALA A 67 -1.44 -3.15 12.28
N ALA A 68 -1.01 -2.12 13.02
CA ALA A 68 -0.96 -2.16 14.48
C ALA A 68 -2.36 -2.19 15.10
N GLU A 69 -3.29 -1.39 14.59
CA GLU A 69 -4.70 -1.39 15.03
C GLU A 69 -5.37 -2.74 14.77
N LEU A 70 -5.23 -3.30 13.57
CA LEU A 70 -5.75 -4.64 13.25
C LEU A 70 -5.19 -5.72 14.16
N ARG A 71 -3.90 -5.62 14.52
CA ARG A 71 -3.27 -6.55 15.46
C ARG A 71 -3.85 -6.42 16.87
N ALA A 72 -4.13 -5.20 17.33
CA ALA A 72 -4.79 -4.97 18.62
C ALA A 72 -6.20 -5.58 18.64
N ILE A 73 -6.98 -5.39 17.55
CA ILE A 73 -8.30 -6.01 17.39
C ILE A 73 -8.19 -7.54 17.42
N GLY A 74 -7.25 -8.12 16.67
CA GLY A 74 -7.04 -9.57 16.65
C GLY A 74 -6.66 -10.14 18.03
N ASN A 75 -5.85 -9.42 18.80
CA ASN A 75 -5.53 -9.81 20.17
C ASN A 75 -6.76 -9.81 21.08
N ASN A 76 -7.62 -8.80 20.97
CA ASN A 76 -8.86 -8.70 21.76
C ASN A 76 -9.82 -9.85 21.42
N ILE A 77 -10.00 -10.17 20.13
CA ILE A 77 -10.81 -11.32 19.68
C ILE A 77 -10.24 -12.62 20.25
N ASN A 78 -8.93 -12.79 20.24
CA ASN A 78 -8.29 -14.00 20.76
C ASN A 78 -8.46 -14.14 22.28
N GLN A 79 -8.49 -13.03 23.03
CA GLN A 79 -8.81 -13.04 24.45
C GLN A 79 -10.26 -13.44 24.71
N ILE A 80 -11.21 -12.93 23.92
CA ILE A 80 -12.63 -13.32 23.99
C ILE A 80 -12.78 -14.81 23.70
N ALA A 81 -12.16 -15.32 22.64
CA ALA A 81 -12.20 -16.73 22.28
C ALA A 81 -11.63 -17.62 23.40
N LYS A 82 -10.51 -17.21 24.02
CA LYS A 82 -9.95 -17.90 25.19
C LYS A 82 -10.90 -17.87 26.37
N GLY A 83 -11.50 -16.73 26.68
CA GLY A 83 -12.49 -16.61 27.77
C GLY A 83 -13.68 -17.55 27.57
N ILE A 84 -14.20 -17.64 26.34
CA ILE A 84 -15.29 -18.56 25.99
C ILE A 84 -14.86 -20.02 26.11
N ASN A 85 -13.69 -20.38 25.60
CA ASN A 85 -13.17 -21.75 25.69
C ASN A 85 -12.93 -22.17 27.15
N THR A 86 -12.37 -21.30 27.98
CA THR A 86 -12.17 -21.57 29.41
C THR A 86 -13.51 -21.70 30.16
N ALA A 87 -14.51 -20.90 29.82
CA ALA A 87 -15.85 -21.00 30.43
C ALA A 87 -16.56 -22.30 30.03
N ASN A 88 -16.51 -22.69 28.75
CA ASN A 88 -17.07 -23.95 28.27
C ASN A 88 -16.39 -25.18 28.91
N GLN A 89 -15.09 -25.10 29.18
CA GLN A 89 -14.32 -26.21 29.75
C GLN A 89 -14.55 -26.41 31.25
N LEU A 90 -15.08 -25.41 31.96
CA LEU A 90 -15.28 -25.44 33.42
C LEU A 90 -16.75 -25.65 33.84
N GLU A 91 -17.70 -25.79 32.90
CA GLU A 91 -19.16 -25.92 33.13
C GLU A 91 -19.73 -24.88 34.12
N LYS A 92 -19.07 -23.73 34.28
CA LYS A 92 -19.48 -22.65 35.18
C LYS A 92 -20.21 -21.56 34.39
N PRO A 93 -21.25 -20.93 34.96
CA PRO A 93 -21.89 -19.79 34.33
C PRO A 93 -20.85 -18.69 34.09
N ILE A 94 -20.85 -18.16 32.86
CA ILE A 94 -19.91 -17.16 32.38
C ILE A 94 -20.03 -15.93 33.29
N GLN A 95 -19.01 -15.63 34.11
CA GLN A 95 -18.89 -14.32 34.74
C GLN A 95 -18.25 -13.37 33.74
N TYR A 96 -19.10 -12.63 33.03
CA TYR A 96 -18.66 -11.51 32.21
C TYR A 96 -18.33 -10.32 33.10
N ASN A 97 -17.06 -9.92 33.15
CA ASN A 97 -16.73 -8.50 33.37
C ASN A 97 -16.61 -7.84 31.97
N LEU A 98 -17.73 -7.79 31.27
CA LEU A 98 -17.87 -6.96 30.09
C LEU A 98 -17.94 -5.51 30.60
N PRO A 99 -17.09 -4.57 30.13
CA PRO A 99 -17.49 -3.17 30.22
C PRO A 99 -18.89 -3.06 29.59
N GLU A 100 -19.80 -2.30 30.22
CA GLU A 100 -21.17 -2.10 29.74
C GLU A 100 -21.23 -1.92 28.20
N PRO A 101 -22.33 -2.32 27.53
CA PRO A 101 -22.45 -2.52 26.07
C PRO A 101 -22.18 -1.30 25.15
N LYS A 102 -21.55 -0.25 25.64
CA LYS A 102 -20.97 0.84 24.83
C LYS A 102 -19.77 0.37 23.98
N SER A 103 -18.98 -0.61 24.46
CA SER A 103 -17.70 -0.93 23.80
C SER A 103 -17.80 -1.77 22.51
N LEU A 104 -18.83 -2.60 22.34
CA LEU A 104 -18.96 -3.44 21.13
C LEU A 104 -19.54 -2.67 19.94
N SER A 105 -20.50 -1.77 20.20
CA SER A 105 -21.01 -0.86 19.16
C SER A 105 -19.93 0.15 18.74
N GLU A 106 -19.18 0.69 19.71
CA GLU A 106 -18.05 1.59 19.43
C GLU A 106 -16.95 0.87 18.63
N LEU A 107 -16.64 -0.39 18.94
CA LEU A 107 -15.68 -1.18 18.17
C LEU A 107 -16.18 -1.46 16.74
N ALA A 108 -17.47 -1.77 16.58
CA ALA A 108 -18.07 -1.96 15.26
C ALA A 108 -18.08 -0.66 14.44
N GLU A 109 -18.37 0.49 15.08
CA GLU A 109 -18.26 1.80 14.46
C GLU A 109 -16.82 2.13 14.05
N GLN A 110 -15.84 1.87 14.93
CA GLN A 110 -14.42 2.04 14.60
C GLN A 110 -14.01 1.15 13.42
N ILE A 111 -14.39 -0.13 13.40
CA ILE A 111 -14.09 -1.04 12.27
C ILE A 111 -14.66 -0.48 10.96
N ASN A 112 -15.90 0.01 10.97
CA ASN A 112 -16.54 0.58 9.79
C ASN A 112 -15.85 1.87 9.32
N LEU A 113 -15.42 2.73 10.26
CA LEU A 113 -14.63 3.93 9.97
C LEU A 113 -13.27 3.57 9.36
N THR A 114 -12.58 2.56 9.89
CA THR A 114 -11.29 2.10 9.36
C THR A 114 -11.45 1.51 7.96
N ILE A 115 -12.51 0.72 7.70
CA ILE A 115 -12.83 0.20 6.35
C ILE A 115 -13.07 1.34 5.37
N SER A 116 -13.79 2.39 5.77
CA SER A 116 -14.05 3.57 4.95
C SER A 116 -12.76 4.33 4.62
N LEU A 117 -11.89 4.53 5.61
CA LEU A 117 -10.58 5.18 5.42
C LEU A 117 -9.67 4.38 4.49
N ILE A 118 -9.65 3.05 4.62
CA ILE A 118 -8.91 2.15 3.71
C ILE A 118 -9.40 2.33 2.27
N ASN A 119 -10.71 2.36 2.07
CA ASN A 119 -11.29 2.53 0.73
C ASN A 119 -10.93 3.90 0.15
N SER A 120 -10.98 4.96 0.94
CA SER A 120 -10.63 6.33 0.54
C SER A 120 -9.15 6.43 0.14
N ASN A 121 -8.25 5.93 1.00
CA ASN A 121 -6.82 5.89 0.70
C ASN A 121 -6.52 5.02 -0.54
N ARG A 122 -7.24 3.92 -0.74
CA ARG A 122 -7.11 3.10 -1.96
C ARG A 122 -7.46 3.91 -3.21
N LEU A 123 -8.52 4.72 -3.18
CA LEU A 123 -8.93 5.55 -4.31
C LEU A 123 -7.91 6.67 -4.62
N GLU A 124 -7.37 7.33 -3.58
CA GLU A 124 -6.29 8.31 -3.75
C GLU A 124 -5.04 7.71 -4.38
N ILE A 125 -4.62 6.52 -3.94
CA ILE A 125 -3.43 5.82 -4.45
C ILE A 125 -3.61 5.42 -5.94
N ILE A 126 -4.83 5.09 -6.36
CA ILE A 126 -5.14 4.70 -7.74
C ILE A 126 -5.37 5.93 -8.64
N GLY A 127 -5.41 7.15 -8.07
CA GLY A 127 -5.61 8.39 -8.82
C GLY A 127 -7.04 8.60 -9.32
N VAL A 128 -8.02 7.88 -8.77
CA VAL A 128 -9.44 8.07 -9.06
C VAL A 128 -9.98 9.02 -7.99
N LYS A 129 -10.14 10.30 -8.35
CA LYS A 129 -10.93 11.23 -7.54
C LYS A 129 -12.37 10.73 -7.51
N GLU A 130 -13.01 10.72 -6.34
CA GLU A 130 -14.47 10.60 -6.25
C GLU A 130 -15.06 11.65 -7.19
N THR A 131 -15.71 11.19 -8.24
CA THR A 131 -16.61 12.02 -9.02
C THR A 131 -17.76 12.40 -8.09
N ASP A 132 -17.78 13.67 -7.69
CA ASP A 132 -19.00 14.34 -7.27
C ASP A 132 -20.04 14.15 -8.37
N GLU A 133 -20.92 13.17 -8.22
CA GLU A 133 -22.19 13.13 -8.93
C GLU A 133 -23.30 12.92 -7.90
N LYS A 134 -23.69 14.04 -7.28
CA LYS A 134 -25.11 14.31 -7.04
C LYS A 134 -25.72 14.76 -8.37
N GLY A 135 -26.51 13.88 -8.96
CA GLY A 135 -27.44 14.15 -10.06
C GLY A 135 -28.64 13.24 -9.89
#